data_AF-A0A6G3X8C8-F1
#
_entry.id   AF-A0A6G3X8C8-F1
#
_cell.length_a   1.000
_cell.length_b   1.000
_cell.length_c   1.000
_cell.angle_alpha   90.00
_cell.angle_beta   90.00
_cell.angle_gamma   90.00
#
_symmetry.space_group_name_H-M   'P 1'
#
loop_
_entity.id
_entity.type
_entity.pdbx_description
1 polymer ?
#
loop_
_entity_poly.entity_id
_entity_poly.type
_entity_poly.pdbx_seq_one_letter_code
_entity_poly.pdbx_strand_id
1 'polypeptide(L)'
;VQNLAQGAAARLGLDAASLCAAHPRLVAVDISGYGADGPYAHRRAYDMLVQCEAGLVSVTGTAELPVKAGIPAADIAAAMYAFSGVLAALLRRANTGRGGPVEVSMLDAL
;
A
#
# COMPACT_ATOMS: atom_id res chain seq x y z
N VAL A 1 -10.40 -1.85 -3.97
CA VAL A 1 -9.35 -1.54 -2.97
C VAL A 1 -9.23 -2.77 -2.09
N GLN A 2 -8.02 -3.26 -1.88
CA GLN A 2 -7.76 -4.43 -1.06
C GLN A 2 -6.40 -4.29 -0.36
N ASN A 3 -6.27 -4.89 0.82
CA ASN A 3 -5.03 -4.99 1.60
C ASN A 3 -4.84 -6.41 2.18
N LEU A 4 -5.22 -7.41 1.40
CA LEU A 4 -5.13 -8.82 1.77
C LEU A 4 -3.66 -9.27 1.80
N ALA A 5 -3.41 -10.38 2.49
CA ALA A 5 -2.08 -11.00 2.47
C ALA A 5 -1.61 -11.33 1.05
N GLN A 6 -0.30 -11.22 0.80
CA GLN A 6 0.32 -11.42 -0.50
C GLN A 6 -0.19 -12.69 -1.20
N GLY A 7 -0.66 -12.54 -2.44
CA GLY A 7 -1.22 -13.62 -3.27
C GLY A 7 -2.63 -14.08 -2.91
N ALA A 8 -3.26 -13.56 -1.84
CA ALA A 8 -4.64 -13.93 -1.50
C ALA A 8 -5.65 -13.42 -2.53
N ALA A 9 -5.49 -12.17 -3.02
CA ALA A 9 -6.34 -11.62 -4.06
C ALA A 9 -6.24 -12.44 -5.36
N ALA A 10 -5.03 -12.83 -5.76
CA ALA A 10 -4.80 -13.67 -6.95
C ALA A 10 -5.47 -15.05 -6.84
N ARG A 11 -5.40 -15.72 -5.67
CA ARG A 11 -6.10 -17.00 -5.44
C ARG A 11 -7.62 -16.90 -5.58
N LEU A 12 -8.18 -15.71 -5.38
CA LEU A 12 -9.61 -15.43 -5.51
C LEU A 12 -9.98 -14.88 -6.90
N GLY A 13 -9.01 -14.67 -7.80
CA GLY A 13 -9.22 -14.00 -9.08
C GLY A 13 -9.57 -12.51 -8.94
N LEU A 14 -9.21 -11.90 -7.81
CA LEU A 14 -9.48 -10.50 -7.47
C LEU A 14 -8.22 -9.62 -7.50
N ASP A 15 -7.13 -10.11 -8.09
CA ASP A 15 -5.92 -9.30 -8.31
C ASP A 15 -6.14 -8.21 -9.38
N ALA A 16 -5.30 -7.19 -9.34
CA ALA A 16 -5.45 -6.03 -10.20
C ALA A 16 -5.30 -6.37 -11.69
N ALA A 17 -4.42 -7.32 -12.05
CA ALA A 17 -4.21 -7.71 -13.45
C ALA A 17 -5.47 -8.39 -14.01
N SER A 18 -6.00 -9.38 -13.31
CA SER A 18 -7.24 -10.09 -13.67
C SER A 18 -8.43 -9.13 -13.78
N LEU A 19 -8.63 -8.28 -12.78
CA LEU A 19 -9.77 -7.36 -12.75
C LEU A 19 -9.67 -6.25 -13.80
N CYS A 20 -8.48 -5.69 -14.05
CA CYS A 20 -8.30 -4.64 -15.07
C CYS A 20 -8.42 -5.19 -16.50
N ALA A 21 -8.10 -6.47 -16.72
CA ALA A 21 -8.35 -7.14 -18.00
C ALA A 21 -9.86 -7.30 -18.27
N ALA A 22 -10.63 -7.74 -17.26
CA ALA A 22 -12.08 -7.91 -17.37
C ALA A 22 -12.85 -6.57 -17.38
N HIS A 23 -12.33 -5.56 -16.69
CA HIS A 23 -12.97 -4.25 -16.52
C HIS A 23 -11.98 -3.11 -16.87
N PRO A 24 -11.81 -2.75 -18.16
CA PRO A 24 -10.78 -1.80 -18.59
C PRO A 24 -10.86 -0.39 -17.99
N ARG A 25 -12.01 -0.01 -17.42
CA ARG A 25 -12.26 1.27 -16.75
C ARG A 25 -12.05 1.22 -15.23
N LEU A 26 -11.81 0.04 -14.66
CA LEU A 26 -11.64 -0.15 -13.22
C LEU A 26 -10.32 0.47 -12.75
N VAL A 27 -10.34 1.12 -11.59
CA VAL A 27 -9.14 1.45 -10.83
C VAL A 27 -9.05 0.41 -9.71
N ALA A 28 -8.09 -0.50 -9.82
CA ALA A 28 -7.84 -1.53 -8.82
C ALA A 28 -6.70 -1.07 -7.92
N VAL A 29 -6.90 -1.11 -6.61
CA VAL A 29 -5.91 -0.65 -5.62
C VAL A 29 -5.48 -1.83 -4.78
N ASP A 30 -4.18 -2.04 -4.69
CA ASP A 30 -3.49 -3.01 -3.85
C ASP A 30 -2.62 -2.29 -2.83
N ILE A 31 -2.83 -2.58 -1.54
CA ILE A 31 -2.02 -2.04 -0.45
C ILE A 31 -1.33 -3.21 0.25
N SER A 32 -0.01 -3.21 0.21
CA SER A 32 0.84 -4.21 0.84
C SER A 32 1.61 -3.62 2.02
N GLY A 33 2.17 -4.49 2.87
CA GLY A 33 3.09 -4.04 3.91
C GLY A 33 4.45 -3.62 3.37
N TYR A 34 5.09 -4.53 2.65
CA TYR A 34 6.50 -4.44 2.24
C TYR A 34 6.72 -4.48 0.73
N GLY A 35 5.65 -4.36 -0.06
CA GLY A 35 5.71 -4.53 -1.52
C GLY A 35 5.53 -5.97 -1.97
N ALA A 36 5.53 -6.16 -3.28
CA ALA A 36 5.30 -7.46 -3.91
C ALA A 36 6.57 -8.36 -3.98
N ASP A 37 7.74 -7.75 -3.83
CA ASP A 37 9.05 -8.36 -4.07
C ASP A 37 9.99 -8.24 -2.85
N GLY A 38 11.14 -8.91 -2.93
CA GLY A 38 12.18 -8.84 -1.91
C GLY A 38 11.95 -9.75 -0.70
N PRO A 39 12.86 -9.71 0.28
CA PRO A 39 12.89 -10.68 1.39
C PRO A 39 11.67 -10.58 2.32
N TYR A 40 10.91 -9.48 2.26
CA TYR A 40 9.80 -9.18 3.15
C TYR A 40 8.42 -9.32 2.50
N ALA A 41 8.33 -9.64 1.20
CA ALA A 41 7.07 -9.69 0.44
C ALA A 41 5.96 -10.56 1.09
N HIS A 42 6.35 -11.65 1.76
CA HIS A 42 5.42 -12.58 2.41
C HIS A 42 5.30 -12.39 3.92
N ARG A 43 5.95 -11.37 4.50
CA ARG A 43 5.86 -11.07 5.93
C ARG A 43 4.54 -10.34 6.21
N ARG A 44 3.98 -10.59 7.39
CA ARG A 44 2.87 -9.79 7.90
C ARG A 44 3.41 -8.42 8.29
N ALA A 45 2.73 -7.38 7.85
CA ALA A 45 2.99 -6.02 8.27
C ALA A 45 1.88 -5.56 9.22
N TYR A 46 2.31 -4.82 10.22
CA TYR A 46 1.47 -4.03 11.10
C TYR A 46 2.13 -2.66 11.20
N ASP A 47 1.35 -1.61 11.41
CA ASP A 47 1.85 -0.23 11.47
C ASP A 47 3.14 -0.09 12.29
N MET A 48 3.15 -0.58 13.54
CA MET A 48 4.34 -0.51 14.40
C MET A 48 5.57 -1.20 13.80
N LEU A 49 5.41 -2.36 13.14
CA LEU A 49 6.54 -3.05 12.51
C LEU A 49 7.11 -2.22 11.37
N VAL A 50 6.24 -1.63 10.55
CA VAL A 50 6.67 -0.78 9.43
C VAL A 50 7.33 0.50 9.95
N GLN A 51 6.80 1.12 11.01
CA GLN A 51 7.45 2.26 11.65
C GLN A 51 8.86 1.93 12.17
N CYS A 52 9.07 0.71 12.70
CA CYS A 52 10.40 0.25 13.10
C CYS A 52 11.33 0.11 11.88
N GLU A 53 10.88 -0.60 10.84
CA GLU A 53 11.69 -0.90 9.65
C GLU A 53 12.01 0.37 8.84
N ALA A 54 11.11 1.35 8.78
CA ALA A 54 11.32 2.63 8.14
C ALA A 54 12.21 3.59 8.97
N GLY A 55 12.55 3.23 10.21
CA GLY A 55 13.37 4.05 11.09
C GLY A 55 12.62 5.17 11.82
N LEU A 56 11.29 5.31 11.66
CA LEU A 56 10.51 6.34 12.35
C LEU A 56 10.63 6.21 13.88
N VAL A 57 10.65 4.99 14.39
CA VAL A 57 10.82 4.71 15.83
C VAL A 57 12.18 5.22 16.34
N SER A 58 13.24 5.16 15.52
CA SER A 58 14.57 5.63 15.94
C SER A 58 14.68 7.14 16.13
N VAL A 59 13.75 7.91 15.55
CA VAL A 59 13.74 9.39 15.62
C VAL A 59 12.56 9.93 16.43
N THR A 60 11.78 9.06 17.06
CA THR A 60 10.58 9.42 17.84
C THR A 60 10.75 9.01 19.30
N GLY A 61 10.51 9.92 20.24
CA GLY A 61 10.72 9.69 21.67
C GLY A 61 11.93 10.43 22.22
N THR A 62 12.69 9.78 23.11
CA THR A 62 13.99 10.29 23.59
C THR A 62 15.12 9.41 23.08
N ALA A 63 16.38 9.86 23.23
CA ALA A 63 17.55 9.10 22.79
C ALA A 63 17.67 7.74 23.50
N GLU A 64 17.23 7.64 24.75
CA GLU A 64 17.26 6.43 25.57
C GLU A 64 16.01 5.57 25.41
N LEU A 65 14.88 6.18 25.06
CA LEU A 65 13.58 5.51 24.94
C LEU A 65 12.90 5.88 23.62
N PRO A 66 13.30 5.22 22.51
CA PRO A 66 12.59 5.35 21.24
C PRO A 66 11.18 4.73 21.37
N VAL A 67 10.20 5.40 20.78
CA VAL A 67 8.78 5.00 20.84
C VAL A 67 8.15 5.10 19.45
N LYS A 68 7.08 4.34 19.23
CA LYS A 68 6.26 4.50 18.02
C LYS A 68 5.52 5.84 18.04
N ALA A 69 5.17 6.33 16.86
CA ALA A 69 4.21 7.42 16.76
C ALA A 69 2.87 7.02 17.39
N GLY A 70 2.18 7.96 18.04
CA GLY A 70 0.90 7.70 18.69
C GLY A 70 -0.19 7.27 17.69
N ILE A 71 -0.17 7.87 16.51
CA ILE A 71 -1.05 7.55 15.38
C ILE A 71 -0.50 6.37 14.56
N PRO A 72 -1.35 5.67 13.78
CA PRO A 72 -0.88 4.65 12.85
C PRO A 72 -0.27 5.30 11.60
N ALA A 73 0.95 5.83 11.75
CA ALA A 73 1.61 6.65 10.74
C ALA A 73 1.79 5.93 9.40
N ALA A 74 2.17 4.65 9.42
CA ALA A 74 2.37 3.86 8.21
C ALA A 74 1.04 3.58 7.49
N ASP A 75 -0.02 3.27 8.24
CA ASP A 75 -1.36 3.05 7.67
C ASP A 75 -1.90 4.33 7.02
N ILE A 76 -1.76 5.47 7.72
CA ILE A 76 -2.21 6.77 7.22
C ILE A 76 -1.43 7.17 5.97
N ALA A 77 -0.10 7.01 5.99
CA ALA A 77 0.75 7.30 4.83
C ALA A 77 0.33 6.45 3.62
N ALA A 78 0.19 5.13 3.79
CA ALA A 78 -0.24 4.22 2.73
C ALA A 78 -1.62 4.61 2.18
N ALA A 79 -2.58 4.95 3.04
CA ALA A 79 -3.91 5.39 2.63
C ALA A 79 -3.87 6.72 1.85
N MET A 80 -3.03 7.67 2.26
CA MET A 80 -2.87 8.96 1.57
C MET A 80 -2.23 8.81 0.19
N TYR A 81 -1.23 7.94 0.05
CA TYR A 81 -0.66 7.61 -1.26
C TYR A 81 -1.64 6.82 -2.14
N ALA A 82 -2.40 5.89 -1.57
CA ALA A 82 -3.45 5.17 -2.30
C ALA A 82 -4.55 6.12 -2.80
N PHE A 83 -5.00 7.05 -1.95
CA PHE A 83 -5.96 8.10 -2.33
C PHE A 83 -5.43 8.95 -3.49
N SER A 84 -4.19 9.43 -3.38
CA SER A 84 -3.54 10.23 -4.41
C SER A 84 -3.37 9.46 -5.72
N GLY A 85 -2.98 8.18 -5.64
CA GLY A 85 -2.88 7.27 -6.78
C GLY A 85 -4.23 7.01 -7.46
N VAL A 86 -5.30 6.88 -6.68
CA VAL A 86 -6.68 6.78 -7.23
C VAL A 86 -7.06 8.05 -7.97
N LEU A 87 -6.82 9.24 -7.40
CA LEU A 87 -7.10 10.50 -8.09
C LEU A 87 -6.34 10.62 -9.41
N ALA A 88 -5.05 10.27 -9.42
CA ALA A 88 -4.23 10.24 -10.64
C ALA A 88 -4.77 9.23 -11.66
N ALA A 89 -5.17 8.04 -11.23
CA ALA A 89 -5.78 7.02 -12.09
C ALA A 89 -7.14 7.46 -12.66
N LEU A 90 -7.96 8.17 -11.87
CA LEU A 90 -9.23 8.73 -12.31
C LEU A 90 -9.02 9.85 -13.35
N LEU A 91 -8.02 10.71 -13.16
CA LEU A 91 -7.64 11.73 -14.13
C LEU A 91 -7.17 11.10 -15.45
N ARG A 92 -6.29 10.09 -15.38
CA ARG A 92 -5.86 9.31 -16.56
C ARG A 92 -7.05 8.65 -17.25
N ARG A 93 -7.99 8.11 -16.49
CA ARG A 93 -9.21 7.48 -17.02
C ARG A 93 -10.12 8.49 -17.72
N ALA A 94 -10.20 9.73 -17.24
CA ALA A 94 -10.98 10.77 -17.92
C ALA A 94 -10.45 11.06 -19.33
N ASN A 95 -9.13 11.05 -19.51
CA ASN A 95 -8.49 11.36 -20.79
C ASN A 95 -8.38 10.16 -21.74
N THR A 96 -8.21 8.95 -21.20
CA THR A 96 -7.91 7.74 -21.99
C THR A 96 -9.05 6.73 -22.04
N GLY A 97 -10.07 6.92 -21.21
CA GLY A 97 -11.10 5.91 -20.95
C GLY A 97 -10.62 4.72 -20.12
N ARG A 98 -9.32 4.58 -19.82
CA ARG A 98 -8.75 3.40 -19.14
C ARG A 98 -8.43 3.68 -17.68
N GLY A 99 -8.84 2.76 -16.81
CA GLY A 99 -8.36 2.69 -15.44
C GLY A 99 -7.01 1.98 -15.38
N GLY A 100 -6.75 1.24 -14.31
CA GLY A 100 -5.55 0.45 -14.12
C GLY A 100 -5.20 0.20 -12.65
N PRO A 101 -4.10 -0.52 -12.40
CA PRO A 101 -3.62 -0.81 -11.06
C PRO A 101 -3.06 0.46 -10.37
N VAL A 102 -3.20 0.50 -9.05
CA VAL A 102 -2.52 1.41 -8.12
C VAL A 102 -1.97 0.52 -7.01
N GLU A 103 -0.65 0.51 -6.86
CA GLU A 103 0.04 -0.34 -5.89
C GLU A 103 0.78 0.57 -4.91
N VAL A 104 0.60 0.30 -3.61
CA VAL A 104 1.25 1.04 -2.53
C VAL A 104 1.77 0.04 -1.52
N SER A 105 2.99 0.25 -1.02
CA SER A 105 3.47 -0.45 0.17
C SER A 105 3.50 0.51 1.35
N MET A 106 3.22 0.01 2.56
CA MET A 106 3.33 0.81 3.77
C MET A 106 4.77 1.27 4.01
N LEU A 107 5.76 0.43 3.68
CA LEU A 107 7.18 0.76 3.83
C LEU A 107 7.64 1.86 2.88
N ASP A 108 7.23 1.84 1.61
CA ASP A 108 7.63 2.89 0.65
C ASP A 108 6.89 4.21 0.89
N ALA A 109 5.71 4.15 1.51
CA ALA A 109 4.89 5.31 1.81
C ALA A 109 5.39 6.12 3.02
N LEU A 110 6.15 5.49 3.92
CA LEU A 110 6.58 6.06 5.20
C LEU A 110 8.02 6.56 5.15
#